data_AF-A0A941CVU7-F1
#
_entry.id   AF-A0A941CVU7-F1
#
_cell.length_a   1.000
_cell.length_b   1.000
_cell.length_c   1.000
_cell.angle_alpha   90.00
_cell.angle_beta   90.00
_cell.angle_gamma   90.00
#
_symmetry.space_group_name_H-M   'P 1'
#
loop_
_entity.id
_entity.type
_entity.pdbx_description
1 polymer ?
#
loop_
_entity_poly.entity_id
_entity_poly.type
_entity_poly.pdbx_seq_one_letter_code
_entity_poly.pdbx_strand_id
1 'polypeptide(L)' 'MPYIQINDLDIEVAPFEDLAQARQFCTDEQIVVKYENTFYVVNKTFEENLINHGYEKV' A
#
# COMPACT_ATOMS: atom_id res chain seq x y z
N MET A 1 12.32 -5.02 6.26
CA MET A 1 11.36 -4.42 5.32
C MET A 1 10.05 -4.22 6.09
N PRO A 2 9.39 -3.06 5.94
CA PRO A 2 8.11 -2.81 6.61
C PRO A 2 7.00 -3.67 6.00
N TYR A 3 6.03 -4.06 6.83
CA TYR A 3 4.89 -4.90 6.45
C TYR A 3 3.63 -4.38 7.12
N ILE A 4 2.50 -4.59 6.44
CA ILE A 4 1.16 -4.35 6.96
C ILE A 4 0.52 -5.71 7.22
N GLN A 5 0.07 -5.93 8.46
CA GLN A 5 -0.59 -7.17 8.85
C GLN A 5 -2.11 -6.99 8.76
N ILE A 6 -2.77 -7.77 7.90
CA ILE A 6 -4.23 -7.75 7.68
C ILE A 6 -4.73 -9.19 7.63
N ASN A 7 -5.71 -9.55 8.46
CA ASN A 7 -6.33 -10.89 8.45
C ASN A 7 -5.32 -12.06 8.42
N ASP A 8 -4.33 -12.04 9.32
CA ASP A 8 -3.24 -13.04 9.38
C ASP A 8 -2.34 -13.13 8.12
N LEU A 9 -2.42 -12.15 7.21
CA LEU A 9 -1.52 -11.98 6.07
C LEU A 9 -0.53 -10.86 6.35
N ASP A 10 0.75 -11.15 6.12
CA ASP A 10 1.82 -10.15 6.07
C ASP A 10 1.97 -9.64 4.64
N ILE A 11 1.58 -8.39 4.42
CA ILE A 11 1.70 -7.71 3.14
C ILE A 11 2.98 -6.90 3.17
N GLU A 12 3.94 -7.25 2.32
CA GLU A 12 5.15 -6.47 2.16
C GLU A 12 4.80 -5.11 1.54
N VAL A 13 5.23 -4.04 2.20
CA VAL A 13 4.91 -2.68 1.80
C VAL A 13 6.17 -1.83 1.76
N ALA A 14 6.13 -0.78 0.95
CA ALA A 14 7.12 0.28 0.98
C ALA A 14 6.43 1.59 1.39
N PRO A 15 6.72 2.14 2.59
CA PRO A 15 6.18 3.42 3.04
C PRO A 15 6.93 4.57 2.38
N PHE A 16 6.18 5.58 1.98
CA PHE A 16 6.64 6.82 1.39
C PHE A 16 5.93 8.00 2.03
N GLU A 17 6.65 9.09 2.24
CA GLU A 17 6.08 10.35 2.73
C GLU A 17 5.41 11.15 1.60
N ASP A 18 5.76 10.85 0.35
CA ASP A 18 5.31 11.59 -0.83
C ASP A 18 4.67 10.66 -1.88
N LEU A 19 3.53 11.09 -2.43
CA LEU A 19 2.78 10.34 -3.43
C LEU A 19 3.56 10.18 -4.75
N ALA A 20 4.31 11.20 -5.17
CA ALA A 20 5.07 11.12 -6.41
C ALA A 20 6.19 10.10 -6.29
N GLN A 21 6.85 10.01 -5.12
CA GLN A 21 7.81 8.93 -4.85
C GLN A 21 7.12 7.57 -4.87
N ALA A 22 6.01 7.39 -4.15
CA ALA A 22 5.29 6.12 -4.15
C ALA A 22 4.91 5.67 -5.57
N ARG A 23 4.44 6.59 -6.43
CA ARG A 23 4.11 6.30 -7.82
C ARG A 23 5.33 5.97 -8.68
N GLN A 24 6.51 6.51 -8.38
CA GLN A 24 7.75 6.13 -9.09
C GLN A 24 8.19 4.71 -8.77
N PHE A 25 7.95 4.23 -7.55
CA PHE A 25 8.25 2.86 -7.14
C PHE A 25 7.13 1.87 -7.46
N CYS A 26 5.92 2.35 -7.72
CA CYS A 26 4.77 1.55 -8.10
C CYS A 26 4.94 0.97 -9.51
N THR A 27 4.95 -0.35 -9.61
CA THR A 27 4.92 -1.08 -10.89
C THR A 27 3.50 -1.37 -11.35
N ASP A 28 3.33 -1.93 -12.55
CA ASP A 28 2.02 -2.36 -13.08
C ASP A 28 1.30 -3.39 -12.19
N GLU A 29 2.02 -4.13 -11.35
CA GLU A 29 1.45 -5.15 -10.45
C GLU A 29 1.14 -4.60 -9.05
N GLN A 30 1.44 -3.32 -8.81
CA GLN A 30 1.28 -2.66 -7.52
C GLN A 30 0.27 -1.52 -7.60
N ILE A 31 -0.24 -1.11 -6.44
CA ILE A 31 -1.03 0.10 -6.25
C ILE A 31 -0.41 0.92 -5.13
N VAL A 32 -0.68 2.21 -5.16
CA VAL A 32 -0.43 3.10 -4.04
C VAL A 32 -1.70 3.20 -3.22
N VAL A 33 -1.59 2.88 -1.94
CA VAL A 33 -2.63 3.14 -0.96
C VAL A 33 -2.12 4.15 0.07
N LYS A 34 -3.01 4.93 0.65
CA LYS A 34 -2.72 5.90 1.69
C LYS A 34 -3.43 5.46 2.96
N TYR A 35 -2.70 5.53 4.06
CA TYR A 35 -3.26 5.38 5.40
C TYR A 35 -2.64 6.44 6.30
N GLU A 36 -3.50 7.18 7.01
CA GLU A 36 -3.12 8.35 7.79
C GLU A 36 -2.33 9.38 6.95
N ASN A 37 -1.04 9.56 7.23
CA ASN A 37 -0.14 10.50 6.56
C ASN A 37 0.97 9.80 5.75
N THR A 38 0.82 8.51 5.44
CA THR A 38 1.85 7.73 4.73
C THR A 38 1.25 7.03 3.52
N PHE A 39 2.02 7.00 2.43
CA PHE A 39 1.69 6.26 1.21
C PHE A 39 2.41 4.91 1.22
N TYR A 40 1.72 3.86 0.82
CA TYR A 40 2.23 2.50 0.80
C TYR A 40 2.08 1.94 -0.61
N VAL A 41 3.18 1.43 -1.15
CA VAL A 41 3.14 0.63 -2.38
C VAL A 41 2.95 -0.83 -2.01
N VAL A 42 1.91 -1.44 -2.55
CA VAL A 42 1.42 -2.79 -2.20
C VAL A 42 0.97 -3.52 -3.46
N ASN A 43 1.01 -4.85 -3.44
CA ASN A 43 0.56 -5.63 -4.60
C ASN A 43 -0.97 -5.51 -4.81
N LYS A 44 -1.42 -5.37 -6.07
CA LYS A 44 -2.84 -5.27 -6.46
C LYS A 44 -3.70 -6.40 -5.93
N THR A 45 -3.12 -7.58 -5.71
CA THR A 45 -3.82 -8.75 -5.12
C THR A 45 -4.41 -8.47 -3.74
N PHE A 46 -3.88 -7.48 -3.00
CA PHE A 46 -4.36 -7.10 -1.67
C PHE A 46 -5.23 -5.84 -1.66
N GLU A 47 -5.56 -5.27 -2.84
CA GLU A 47 -6.32 -4.02 -2.97
C GLU A 47 -7.62 -4.04 -2.15
N GLU A 48 -8.48 -5.04 -2.38
CA GLU A 48 -9.76 -5.14 -1.68
C GLU A 48 -9.60 -5.31 -0.17
N ASN A 49 -8.60 -6.08 0.26
CA ASN A 49 -8.32 -6.28 1.68
C ASN A 49 -7.91 -4.97 2.35
N LEU A 50 -7.02 -4.20 1.71
CA LEU A 50 -6.56 -2.91 2.22
C LEU A 50 -7.71 -1.89 2.29
N ILE A 51 -8.50 -1.77 1.22
CA ILE A 51 -9.65 -0.85 1.19
C ILE A 51 -10.67 -1.20 2.27
N ASN A 52 -10.95 -2.50 2.48
CA ASN A 52 -11.83 -2.97 3.54
C ASN A 52 -11.31 -2.67 4.96
N HIS A 53 -10.01 -2.46 5.13
CA HIS A 53 -9.37 -2.10 6.41
C HIS A 53 -9.14 -0.59 6.58
N GLY A 54 -9.68 0.23 5.68
CA GLY A 54 -9.64 1.70 5.78
C GLY A 54 -8.47 2.37 5.05
N TYR A 55 -7.77 1.66 4.18
CA TYR A 55 -6.77 2.25 3.29
C TYR A 55 -7.45 2.90 2.08
N GLU A 56 -6.98 4.07 1.66
CA GLU A 56 -7.50 4.77 0.49
C GLU A 56 -6.58 4.59 -0.72
N LYS A 57 -7.13 4.20 -1.87
CA LYS A 57 -6.36 4.12 -3.12
C LYS A 57 -6.13 5.51 -3.71
N VAL A 58 -4.90 5.80 -4.15
CA VAL A 58 -4.47 7.13 -4.64
C VAL A 58 -3.89 7.09 -6.05
#